data_AF-A0A8H3AMH3-F1
#
_entry.id   AF-A0A8H3AMH3-F1
#
_cell.length_a   1.000
_cell.length_b   1.000
_cell.length_c   1.000
_cell.angle_alpha   90.00
_cell.angle_beta   90.00
_cell.angle_gamma   90.00
#
_symmetry.space_group_name_H-M   'P 1'
#
loop_
_entity.id
_entity.type
_entity.pdbx_description
1 polymer ?
#
loop_
_entity_poly.entity_id
_entity_poly.type
_entity_poly.pdbx_seq_one_letter_code
_entity_poly.pdbx_strand_id
1 'polypeptide(L)'
;MRNKIQADDGCHSPIYRPWNYRKSRETASNPQFTWNYLAKFMETLCTFIPPSIDSTQTTKETYFVHIIHEYQLQRAGCCFMAPPASVRDPMLNRLIGSKTMIWAMYLGAKLFQALDGDPHGTNIRGGVGWIDKFEKKFILDSNPSSSLNDAADWLFAQLELVYLSFVMTNSISGYGLLRKALPGFLHLVAVDPNLTMEHSDGSLVVSFPRAFGAPQHELKRFIFYDTTAGLVLGVPPLVEYGYDGECDPTSHGFEWVHGVPIPFVETISQVNSWRSGSRVAPLDDWRNLERRVLAWQPQLVISEEDDSAARNVERLAVQEAWRHVTLIYIYMGICGVSSHDSRVQASIRQIIQLGDTIVNSSIGLHMFTHYVVV
;
A
#
# COMPACT_ATOMS: atom_id res chain seq x y z
N MET A 1 -9.96 -67.81 12.53
CA MET A 1 -11.29 -67.41 12.05
C MET A 1 -11.23 -65.92 11.71
N ARG A 2 -11.55 -65.55 10.44
CA ARG A 2 -12.05 -64.25 9.91
C ARG A 2 -11.32 -62.95 10.36
N ASN A 3 -10.88 -62.01 9.53
CA ASN A 3 -11.21 -61.65 8.15
C ASN A 3 -10.07 -60.81 7.54
N LYS A 4 -9.91 -60.90 6.21
CA LYS A 4 -9.26 -59.91 5.33
C LYS A 4 -10.13 -58.66 5.23
N ILE A 5 -9.55 -57.46 5.24
CA ILE A 5 -10.01 -56.30 4.45
C ILE A 5 -8.79 -55.58 3.89
N GLN A 6 -8.93 -55.25 2.61
CA GLN A 6 -8.00 -54.72 1.62
C GLN A 6 -8.11 -53.18 1.64
N ALA A 7 -6.97 -52.48 1.72
CA ALA A 7 -6.92 -51.03 1.59
C ALA A 7 -6.61 -50.67 0.14
N ASP A 8 -7.53 -49.93 -0.46
CA ASP A 8 -7.51 -49.36 -1.80
C ASP A 8 -7.83 -47.88 -1.58
N ASP A 9 -6.88 -46.97 -1.80
CA ASP A 9 -7.12 -45.52 -1.75
C ASP A 9 -6.52 -44.88 -3.00
N GLY A 10 -7.40 -44.72 -3.98
CA GLY A 10 -7.18 -43.98 -5.21
C GLY A 10 -7.22 -42.48 -4.96
N CYS A 11 -6.13 -41.81 -5.34
CA CYS A 11 -6.01 -40.36 -5.35
C CYS A 11 -6.86 -39.76 -6.48
N HIS A 12 -8.04 -39.22 -6.15
CA HIS A 12 -8.87 -38.43 -7.07
C HIS A 12 -8.69 -36.93 -6.80
N SER A 13 -8.12 -36.22 -7.78
CA SER A 13 -8.07 -34.76 -7.84
C SER A 13 -9.46 -34.16 -8.09
N PRO A 14 -9.86 -33.03 -7.47
CA PRO A 14 -11.10 -32.37 -7.80
C PRO A 14 -10.97 -31.52 -9.07
N ILE A 15 -11.85 -31.82 -10.03
CA ILE A 15 -12.06 -31.10 -11.27
C ILE A 15 -12.79 -29.78 -10.99
N TYR A 16 -12.17 -28.67 -11.37
CA TYR A 16 -12.71 -27.31 -11.30
C TYR A 16 -13.90 -27.16 -12.28
N ARG A 17 -15.07 -26.72 -11.79
CA ARG A 17 -16.21 -26.30 -12.64
C ARG A 17 -16.38 -24.77 -12.55
N PRO A 18 -16.61 -24.06 -13.67
CA PRO A 18 -16.89 -22.62 -13.64
C PRO A 18 -18.33 -22.35 -13.19
N TRP A 19 -18.50 -21.35 -12.34
CA TRP A 19 -19.80 -20.91 -11.81
C TRP A 19 -20.52 -19.96 -12.78
N ASN A 20 -21.83 -20.19 -12.94
CA ASN A 20 -22.76 -19.37 -13.72
C ASN A 20 -23.33 -18.23 -12.86
N TYR A 21 -23.22 -17.00 -13.36
CA TYR A 21 -23.76 -15.79 -12.73
C TYR A 21 -25.25 -15.62 -13.06
N ARG A 22 -26.12 -15.50 -12.05
CA ARG A 22 -27.54 -15.14 -12.21
C ARG A 22 -27.74 -13.66 -11.88
N LYS A 23 -28.45 -13.00 -12.78
CA LYS A 23 -28.68 -11.56 -12.98
C LYS A 23 -29.54 -10.92 -11.87
N SER A 24 -29.16 -9.71 -11.43
CA SER A 24 -30.02 -8.78 -10.68
C SER A 24 -29.93 -7.38 -11.33
N ARG A 25 -31.09 -6.79 -11.64
CA ARG A 25 -31.35 -5.49 -12.33
C ARG A 25 -31.03 -4.28 -11.43
N GLU A 26 -30.23 -3.32 -11.90
CA GLU A 26 -30.57 -2.02 -12.54
C GLU A 26 -31.09 -0.89 -11.61
N THR A 27 -30.26 0.13 -11.43
CA THR A 27 -30.64 1.56 -11.44
C THR A 27 -29.80 2.27 -12.51
N ALA A 28 -30.48 2.92 -13.47
CA ALA A 28 -29.89 3.39 -14.72
C ALA A 28 -29.26 4.79 -14.58
N SER A 29 -27.92 4.86 -14.62
CA SER A 29 -27.19 6.04 -15.08
C SER A 29 -26.87 5.87 -16.57
N ASN A 30 -26.97 6.96 -17.35
CA ASN A 30 -26.96 6.95 -18.81
C ASN A 30 -25.64 6.36 -19.38
N PRO A 31 -25.65 5.12 -19.94
CA PRO A 31 -24.43 4.41 -20.32
C PRO A 31 -23.77 4.99 -21.59
N GLN A 32 -24.53 5.70 -22.42
CA GLN A 32 -24.04 6.15 -23.73
C GLN A 32 -22.96 7.25 -23.65
N PHE A 33 -22.97 8.05 -22.58
CA PHE A 33 -22.02 9.14 -22.37
C PHE A 33 -20.63 8.62 -21.96
N THR A 34 -20.59 7.53 -21.20
CA THR A 34 -19.36 6.89 -20.70
C THR A 34 -18.59 6.17 -21.80
N TRP A 35 -19.29 5.51 -22.74
CA TRP A 35 -18.69 4.74 -23.82
C TRP A 35 -17.96 5.57 -24.87
N ASN A 36 -18.52 6.71 -25.28
CA ASN A 36 -17.89 7.59 -26.28
C ASN A 36 -16.62 8.27 -25.77
N TYR A 37 -16.57 8.57 -24.45
CA TYR A 37 -15.37 9.09 -23.81
C TYR A 37 -14.28 8.02 -23.73
N LEU A 38 -14.65 6.79 -23.33
CA LEU A 38 -13.76 5.64 -23.27
C LEU A 38 -13.18 5.32 -24.66
N ALA A 39 -13.98 5.28 -25.72
CA ALA A 39 -13.51 4.96 -27.07
C ALA A 39 -12.45 5.97 -27.60
N LYS A 40 -12.69 7.28 -27.42
CA LYS A 40 -11.77 8.35 -27.84
C LYS A 40 -10.50 8.41 -26.99
N PHE A 41 -10.62 8.06 -25.71
CA PHE A 41 -9.51 7.90 -24.77
C PHE A 41 -8.63 6.70 -25.15
N MET A 42 -9.25 5.59 -25.56
CA MET A 42 -8.58 4.37 -25.98
C MET A 42 -7.86 4.54 -27.31
N GLU A 43 -8.43 5.29 -28.25
CA GLU A 43 -7.75 5.70 -29.49
C GLU A 43 -6.46 6.48 -29.20
N THR A 44 -6.49 7.37 -28.20
CA THR A 44 -5.33 8.14 -27.77
C THR A 44 -4.30 7.27 -27.03
N LEU A 45 -4.71 6.24 -26.28
CA LEU A 45 -3.80 5.30 -25.61
C LEU A 45 -3.11 4.34 -26.59
N CYS A 46 -3.81 3.96 -27.66
CA CYS A 46 -3.31 3.03 -28.67
C CYS A 46 -2.12 3.57 -29.47
N THR A 47 -1.92 4.88 -29.55
CA THR A 47 -0.77 5.50 -30.23
C THR A 47 0.53 5.41 -29.42
N PHE A 48 0.45 5.02 -28.14
CA PHE A 48 1.60 4.92 -27.22
C PHE A 48 2.04 3.47 -26.95
N ILE A 49 1.34 2.47 -27.49
CA ILE A 49 1.74 1.06 -27.45
C ILE A 49 2.72 0.84 -28.61
N PRO A 50 3.84 0.12 -28.43
CA PRO A 50 4.74 -0.21 -29.52
C PRO A 50 3.98 -0.87 -30.69
N PRO A 51 4.28 -0.53 -31.96
CA PRO A 51 3.55 -1.03 -33.14
C PRO A 51 3.51 -2.56 -33.29
N SER A 52 4.30 -3.30 -32.50
CA SER A 52 4.36 -4.76 -32.51
C SER A 52 3.13 -5.45 -31.92
N ILE A 53 2.14 -4.71 -31.40
CA ILE A 53 0.86 -5.24 -30.92
C ILE A 53 -0.28 -4.63 -31.76
N ASP A 54 -0.36 -5.05 -33.02
CA ASP A 54 -1.41 -4.63 -33.94
C ASP A 54 -2.63 -5.55 -33.81
N SER A 55 -3.54 -5.20 -32.90
CA SER A 55 -4.87 -5.79 -32.81
C SER A 55 -5.94 -4.71 -32.99
N THR A 56 -7.14 -5.08 -33.42
CA THR A 56 -8.27 -4.16 -33.60
C THR A 56 -8.62 -3.42 -32.30
N GLN A 57 -9.19 -2.22 -32.40
CA GLN A 57 -9.45 -1.32 -31.26
C GLN A 57 -10.30 -1.98 -30.16
N THR A 58 -11.27 -2.80 -30.53
CA THR A 58 -12.10 -3.60 -29.60
C THR A 58 -11.29 -4.67 -28.85
N THR A 59 -10.30 -5.28 -29.51
CA THR A 59 -9.35 -6.21 -28.87
C THR A 59 -8.40 -5.48 -27.92
N LYS A 60 -7.98 -4.26 -28.27
CA LYS A 60 -7.15 -3.41 -27.39
C LYS A 60 -7.92 -2.96 -26.13
N GLU A 61 -9.20 -2.62 -26.27
CA GLU A 61 -10.08 -2.28 -25.14
C GLU A 61 -10.28 -3.43 -24.16
N THR A 62 -10.64 -4.59 -24.71
CA THR A 62 -10.79 -5.82 -23.91
C THR A 62 -9.47 -6.21 -23.23
N TYR A 63 -8.35 -6.02 -23.93
CA TYR A 63 -7.00 -6.30 -23.41
C TYR A 63 -6.61 -5.39 -22.25
N PHE A 64 -6.90 -4.09 -22.32
CA PHE A 64 -6.62 -3.17 -21.21
C PHE A 64 -7.48 -3.42 -19.98
N VAL A 65 -8.78 -3.63 -20.16
CA VAL A 65 -9.66 -3.99 -19.03
C VAL A 65 -9.18 -5.28 -18.40
N HIS A 66 -8.79 -6.26 -19.22
CA HIS A 66 -8.21 -7.51 -18.73
C HIS A 66 -6.90 -7.27 -17.96
N ILE A 67 -5.97 -6.44 -18.45
CA ILE A 67 -4.72 -6.14 -17.74
C ILE A 67 -4.94 -5.39 -16.43
N ILE A 68 -5.86 -4.42 -16.41
CA ILE A 68 -6.21 -3.70 -15.18
C ILE A 68 -6.83 -4.70 -14.19
N HIS A 69 -7.71 -5.58 -14.66
CA HIS A 69 -8.28 -6.62 -13.83
C HIS A 69 -7.23 -7.60 -13.28
N GLU A 70 -6.30 -8.07 -14.13
CA GLU A 70 -5.18 -8.92 -13.71
C GLU A 70 -4.27 -8.22 -12.70
N TYR A 71 -3.94 -6.95 -12.93
CA TYR A 71 -3.19 -6.15 -11.97
C TYR A 71 -3.91 -6.00 -10.64
N GLN A 72 -5.22 -5.71 -10.67
CA GLN A 72 -6.02 -5.62 -9.47
C GLN A 72 -6.10 -6.97 -8.76
N LEU A 73 -6.16 -8.08 -9.49
CA LEU A 73 -6.14 -9.43 -8.92
C LEU A 73 -4.79 -9.75 -8.26
N GLN A 74 -3.68 -9.50 -8.96
CA GLN A 74 -2.32 -9.69 -8.43
C GLN A 74 -2.04 -8.78 -7.24
N ARG A 75 -2.44 -7.51 -7.34
CA ARG A 75 -2.27 -6.52 -6.27
C ARG A 75 -3.19 -6.81 -5.08
N ALA A 76 -4.43 -7.26 -5.30
CA ALA A 76 -5.33 -7.71 -4.24
C ALA A 76 -4.78 -8.96 -3.54
N GLY A 77 -4.12 -9.85 -4.26
CA GLY A 77 -3.37 -10.96 -3.68
C GLY A 77 -2.18 -10.52 -2.80
N CYS A 78 -1.68 -9.30 -3.00
CA CYS A 78 -0.66 -8.66 -2.17
C CYS A 78 -1.24 -7.73 -1.09
N CYS A 79 -2.57 -7.57 -1.00
CA CYS A 79 -3.21 -6.76 0.03
C CYS A 79 -3.51 -7.60 1.25
N PHE A 80 -3.37 -7.00 2.42
CA PHE A 80 -3.65 -7.65 3.69
C PHE A 80 -5.13 -8.03 3.86
N MET A 81 -6.03 -7.21 3.32
CA MET A 81 -7.47 -7.49 3.18
C MET A 81 -8.01 -6.79 1.94
N ALA A 82 -9.21 -7.19 1.50
CA ALA A 82 -9.90 -6.51 0.42
C ALA A 82 -10.11 -5.01 0.79
N PRO A 83 -9.90 -4.08 -0.16
CA PRO A 83 -10.15 -2.67 0.11
C PRO A 83 -11.64 -2.47 0.44
N PRO A 84 -11.99 -1.72 1.50
CA PRO A 84 -13.37 -1.38 1.80
C PRO A 84 -14.06 -0.73 0.60
N ALA A 85 -15.37 -0.95 0.42
CA ALA A 85 -16.12 -0.38 -0.71
C ALA A 85 -15.99 1.15 -0.79
N SER A 86 -15.95 1.82 0.36
CA SER A 86 -15.72 3.27 0.48
C SER A 86 -14.38 3.76 -0.07
N VAL A 87 -13.38 2.88 -0.16
CA VAL A 87 -12.06 3.17 -0.76
C VAL A 87 -12.02 2.69 -2.20
N ARG A 88 -12.49 1.46 -2.44
CA ARG A 88 -12.45 0.78 -3.74
C ARG A 88 -13.22 1.53 -4.82
N ASP A 89 -14.47 1.91 -4.55
CA ASP A 89 -15.37 2.43 -5.58
C ASP A 89 -14.93 3.84 -6.06
N PRO A 90 -14.55 4.79 -5.18
CA PRO A 90 -13.96 6.06 -5.62
C PRO A 90 -12.64 5.89 -6.36
N MET A 91 -11.79 4.95 -5.92
CA MET A 91 -10.52 4.65 -6.59
C MET A 91 -10.73 4.11 -8.00
N LEU A 92 -11.70 3.22 -8.21
CA LEU A 92 -12.08 2.71 -9.53
C LEU A 92 -12.65 3.80 -10.43
N ASN A 93 -13.56 4.64 -9.91
CA ASN A 93 -14.12 5.76 -10.68
C ASN A 93 -13.05 6.73 -11.14
N ARG A 94 -12.07 7.02 -10.28
CA ARG A 94 -10.95 7.91 -10.60
C ARG A 94 -9.99 7.27 -11.60
N LEU A 95 -9.70 5.97 -11.47
CA LEU A 95 -8.89 5.23 -12.42
C LEU A 95 -9.45 5.31 -13.84
N ILE A 96 -10.77 5.20 -14.01
CA ILE A 96 -11.43 5.30 -15.33
C ILE A 96 -11.17 6.66 -15.99
N GLY A 97 -11.02 7.74 -15.19
CA GLY A 97 -10.78 9.09 -15.68
C GLY A 97 -9.31 9.45 -15.91
N SER A 98 -8.37 8.70 -15.33
CA SER A 98 -6.97 9.12 -15.25
C SER A 98 -6.03 8.30 -16.15
N LYS A 99 -5.53 8.92 -17.23
CA LYS A 99 -4.50 8.33 -18.09
C LYS A 99 -3.27 7.91 -17.29
N THR A 100 -2.86 8.78 -16.38
CA THR A 100 -1.67 8.63 -15.55
C THR A 100 -1.76 7.39 -14.67
N MET A 101 -2.87 7.23 -13.94
CA MET A 101 -3.08 6.07 -13.08
C MET A 101 -3.13 4.78 -13.87
N ILE A 102 -3.84 4.77 -15.02
CA ILE A 102 -3.92 3.59 -15.89
C ILE A 102 -2.53 3.15 -16.35
N TRP A 103 -1.69 4.09 -16.76
CA TRP A 103 -0.33 3.81 -17.18
C TRP A 103 0.52 3.21 -16.04
N ALA A 104 0.38 3.73 -14.83
CA ALA A 104 1.12 3.22 -13.67
C ALA A 104 0.67 1.79 -13.31
N MET A 105 -0.64 1.54 -13.34
CA MET A 105 -1.19 0.20 -13.10
C MET A 105 -0.81 -0.79 -14.20
N TYR A 106 -0.85 -0.38 -15.47
CA TYR A 106 -0.41 -1.21 -16.59
C TYR A 106 1.07 -1.59 -16.45
N LEU A 107 1.93 -0.64 -16.08
CA LEU A 107 3.33 -0.93 -15.80
C LEU A 107 3.47 -1.94 -14.66
N GLY A 108 2.76 -1.75 -13.55
CA GLY A 108 2.74 -2.69 -12.45
C GLY A 108 2.33 -4.10 -12.90
N ALA A 109 1.27 -4.22 -13.69
CA ALA A 109 0.80 -5.48 -14.25
C ALA A 109 1.89 -6.20 -15.06
N LYS A 110 2.58 -5.45 -15.92
CA LYS A 110 3.65 -6.00 -16.76
C LYS A 110 4.87 -6.42 -15.95
N LEU A 111 5.18 -5.72 -14.87
CA LEU A 111 6.26 -6.09 -13.96
C LEU A 111 5.92 -7.35 -13.18
N PHE A 112 4.70 -7.47 -12.64
CA PHE A 112 4.26 -8.71 -11.98
C PHE A 112 4.22 -9.91 -12.94
N GLN A 113 3.70 -9.74 -14.16
CA GLN A 113 3.77 -10.78 -15.20
C GLN A 113 5.21 -11.21 -15.51
N ALA A 114 6.15 -10.26 -15.53
CA ALA A 114 7.56 -10.56 -15.77
C ALA A 114 8.20 -11.32 -14.59
N LEU A 115 7.81 -11.02 -13.36
CA LEU A 115 8.25 -11.75 -12.16
C LEU A 115 7.75 -13.19 -12.15
N ASP A 116 6.46 -13.39 -12.44
CA ASP A 116 5.86 -14.73 -12.43
C ASP A 116 6.49 -15.65 -13.50
N GLY A 117 6.88 -15.09 -14.64
CA GLY A 117 7.46 -15.83 -15.76
C GLY A 117 8.94 -16.19 -15.63
N ASP A 118 9.72 -15.40 -14.87
CA ASP A 118 11.17 -15.63 -14.67
C ASP A 118 11.66 -15.01 -13.35
N PRO A 119 11.51 -15.72 -12.21
CA PRO A 119 11.87 -15.20 -10.88
C PRO A 119 13.38 -14.97 -10.69
N HIS A 120 14.24 -15.51 -11.57
CA HIS A 120 15.69 -15.56 -11.37
C HIS A 120 16.52 -14.97 -12.53
N GLY A 121 15.90 -14.58 -13.64
CA GLY A 121 16.61 -14.24 -14.87
C GLY A 121 16.18 -12.90 -15.47
N THR A 122 17.17 -12.19 -16.01
CA THR A 122 17.16 -11.19 -17.11
C THR A 122 16.01 -10.16 -17.26
N ASN A 123 14.75 -10.54 -17.14
CA ASN A 123 13.57 -9.67 -17.26
C ASN A 123 13.47 -8.61 -16.15
N ILE A 124 13.96 -8.91 -14.94
CA ILE A 124 13.98 -7.94 -13.81
C ILE A 124 14.81 -6.68 -14.17
N ARG A 125 15.95 -6.87 -14.86
CA ARG A 125 16.77 -5.75 -15.36
C ARG A 125 16.04 -4.93 -16.44
N GLY A 126 15.18 -5.57 -17.22
CA GLY A 126 14.25 -4.89 -18.13
C GLY A 126 13.23 -4.03 -17.39
N GLY A 127 12.72 -4.53 -16.26
CA GLY A 127 11.77 -3.84 -15.39
C GLY A 127 12.30 -2.51 -14.82
N VAL A 128 13.54 -2.48 -14.35
CA VAL A 128 14.21 -1.24 -13.90
C VAL A 128 14.25 -0.21 -15.04
N GLY A 129 14.60 -0.65 -16.25
CA GLY A 129 14.60 0.22 -17.43
C GLY A 129 13.21 0.72 -17.83
N TRP A 130 12.14 -0.01 -17.49
CA TRP A 130 10.76 0.46 -17.69
C TRP A 130 10.37 1.51 -16.66
N ILE A 131 10.73 1.34 -15.38
CA ILE A 131 10.51 2.34 -14.32
C ILE A 131 11.22 3.65 -14.70
N ASP A 132 12.49 3.62 -15.11
CA ASP A 132 13.25 4.81 -15.50
C ASP A 132 12.65 5.53 -16.71
N LYS A 133 12.20 4.78 -17.72
CA LYS A 133 11.54 5.35 -18.91
C LYS A 133 10.22 6.00 -18.55
N PHE A 134 9.46 5.34 -17.69
CA PHE A 134 8.18 5.84 -17.23
C PHE A 134 8.37 7.12 -16.42
N GLU A 135 9.30 7.13 -15.46
CA GLU A 135 9.65 8.33 -14.70
C GLU A 135 10.02 9.51 -15.61
N LYS A 136 10.93 9.31 -16.58
CA LYS A 136 11.34 10.36 -17.52
C LYS A 136 10.17 10.92 -18.32
N LYS A 137 9.22 10.07 -18.73
CA LYS A 137 8.02 10.50 -19.44
C LYS A 137 7.16 11.42 -18.57
N PHE A 138 6.99 11.09 -17.29
CA PHE A 138 6.22 11.91 -16.35
C PHE A 138 6.86 13.25 -16.01
N ILE A 139 8.19 13.33 -16.01
CA ILE A 139 8.92 14.60 -15.85
C ILE A 139 8.70 15.50 -17.07
N LEU A 140 8.62 14.93 -18.28
CA LEU A 140 8.42 15.70 -19.51
C LEU A 140 6.97 16.18 -19.68
N ASP A 141 6.00 15.38 -19.24
CA ASP A 141 4.57 15.65 -19.39
C ASP A 141 3.98 16.49 -18.22
N SER A 142 4.75 16.79 -17.17
CA SER A 142 4.25 17.55 -16.02
C SER A 142 3.97 19.01 -16.40
N ASN A 143 2.70 19.37 -16.53
CA ASN A 143 2.28 20.73 -16.85
C ASN A 143 1.97 21.49 -15.55
N PRO A 144 2.68 22.60 -15.23
CA PRO A 144 2.53 23.31 -13.96
C PRO A 144 1.17 23.99 -13.75
N SER A 145 0.28 23.98 -14.75
CA SER A 145 -1.07 24.55 -14.68
C SER A 145 -2.18 23.50 -14.52
N SER A 146 -1.84 22.30 -14.04
CA SER A 146 -2.79 21.18 -13.94
C SER A 146 -3.80 21.36 -12.80
N SER A 147 -4.96 20.73 -12.90
CA SER A 147 -5.97 20.76 -11.82
C SER A 147 -5.48 20.03 -10.57
N LEU A 148 -6.14 20.25 -9.43
CA LEU A 148 -5.82 19.53 -8.18
C LEU A 148 -5.94 18.01 -8.35
N ASN A 149 -6.92 17.54 -9.13
CA ASN A 149 -7.11 16.13 -9.42
C ASN A 149 -5.94 15.57 -10.25
N ASP A 150 -5.43 16.35 -11.21
CA ASP A 150 -4.26 15.94 -12.00
C ASP A 150 -3.00 15.83 -11.12
N ALA A 151 -2.81 16.75 -10.17
CA ALA A 151 -1.71 16.68 -9.21
C ALA A 151 -1.81 15.44 -8.31
N ALA A 152 -3.02 15.11 -7.85
CA ALA A 152 -3.26 13.90 -7.09
C ALA A 152 -3.01 12.63 -7.92
N ASP A 153 -3.45 12.61 -9.19
CA ASP A 153 -3.21 11.48 -10.10
C ASP A 153 -1.73 11.28 -10.36
N TRP A 154 -0.99 12.39 -10.50
CA TRP A 154 0.44 12.38 -10.69
C TRP A 154 1.17 11.83 -9.47
N LEU A 155 0.81 12.31 -8.27
CA LEU A 155 1.35 11.77 -7.02
C LEU A 155 1.03 10.28 -6.86
N PHE A 156 -0.17 9.84 -7.22
CA PHE A 156 -0.54 8.43 -7.20
C PHE A 156 0.39 7.59 -8.07
N ALA A 157 0.62 8.00 -9.32
CA ALA A 157 1.48 7.28 -10.24
C ALA A 157 2.94 7.25 -9.75
N GLN A 158 3.45 8.35 -9.20
CA GLN A 158 4.77 8.36 -8.60
C GLN A 158 4.87 7.39 -7.42
N LEU A 159 3.90 7.37 -6.52
CA LEU A 159 3.87 6.45 -5.39
C LEU A 159 3.73 4.99 -5.82
N GLU A 160 3.12 4.74 -6.97
CA GLU A 160 3.13 3.41 -7.59
C GLU A 160 4.54 3.01 -8.06
N LEU A 161 5.28 3.93 -8.68
CA LEU A 161 6.68 3.68 -9.05
C LEU A 161 7.57 3.48 -7.83
N VAL A 162 7.32 4.24 -6.74
CA VAL A 162 8.01 4.07 -5.45
C VAL A 162 7.84 2.64 -4.97
N TYR A 163 6.59 2.16 -4.91
CA TYR A 163 6.27 0.78 -4.52
C TYR A 163 6.97 -0.25 -5.41
N LEU A 164 6.82 -0.12 -6.73
CA LEU A 164 7.43 -1.04 -7.69
C LEU A 164 8.97 -1.03 -7.57
N SER A 165 9.58 0.12 -7.30
CA SER A 165 11.03 0.24 -7.14
C SER A 165 11.54 -0.41 -5.85
N PHE A 166 10.77 -0.30 -4.76
CA PHE A 166 11.04 -1.05 -3.53
C PHE A 166 11.05 -2.56 -3.82
N VAL A 167 9.96 -3.08 -4.39
CA VAL A 167 9.75 -4.52 -4.66
C VAL A 167 10.73 -5.08 -5.69
N MET A 168 10.98 -4.33 -6.76
CA MET A 168 11.69 -4.85 -7.94
C MET A 168 13.18 -4.52 -7.96
N THR A 169 13.61 -3.47 -7.26
CA THR A 169 14.95 -2.90 -7.46
C THR A 169 15.77 -2.94 -6.18
N ASN A 170 15.44 -2.08 -5.21
CA ASN A 170 16.00 -2.04 -3.85
C ASN A 170 15.45 -0.81 -3.09
N SER A 171 15.70 -0.78 -1.79
CA SER A 171 15.34 0.32 -0.89
C SER A 171 15.89 1.68 -1.31
N ILE A 172 17.11 1.76 -1.83
CA ILE A 172 17.77 3.02 -2.20
C ILE A 172 17.05 3.66 -3.39
N SER A 173 16.76 2.86 -4.42
CA SER A 173 16.02 3.28 -5.61
C SER A 173 14.60 3.72 -5.26
N GLY A 174 13.88 2.95 -4.44
CA GLY A 174 12.52 3.31 -4.01
C GLY A 174 12.50 4.59 -3.16
N TYR A 175 13.44 4.74 -2.22
CA TYR A 175 13.56 5.97 -1.43
C TYR A 175 13.94 7.18 -2.29
N GLY A 176 14.79 6.98 -3.30
CA GLY A 176 15.12 8.02 -4.29
C GLY A 176 13.89 8.53 -5.05
N LEU A 177 12.97 7.64 -5.43
CA LEU A 177 11.69 8.01 -6.04
C LEU A 177 10.75 8.67 -5.03
N LEU A 178 10.72 8.21 -3.78
CA LEU A 178 9.87 8.80 -2.73
C LEU A 178 10.25 10.27 -2.49
N ARG A 179 11.55 10.57 -2.48
CA ARG A 179 12.06 11.95 -2.43
C ARG A 179 11.57 12.82 -3.59
N LYS A 180 11.44 12.25 -4.79
CA LYS A 180 10.92 12.96 -5.97
C LYS A 180 9.41 13.15 -5.93
N ALA A 181 8.69 12.36 -5.12
CA ALA A 181 7.26 12.51 -4.89
C ALA A 181 6.93 13.61 -3.86
N LEU A 182 7.90 14.01 -3.04
CA LEU A 182 7.70 15.01 -1.98
C LEU A 182 7.09 16.34 -2.47
N PRO A 183 7.53 16.96 -3.58
CA PRO A 183 6.91 18.21 -4.05
C PRO A 183 5.42 18.05 -4.40
N GLY A 184 5.03 16.91 -4.96
CA GLY A 184 3.62 16.62 -5.27
C GLY A 184 2.78 16.47 -4.00
N PHE A 185 3.33 15.77 -3.00
CA PHE A 185 2.69 15.67 -1.68
C PHE A 185 2.52 17.04 -1.01
N LEU A 186 3.58 17.84 -0.95
CA LEU A 186 3.54 19.17 -0.34
C LEU A 186 2.59 20.11 -1.08
N HIS A 187 2.48 19.99 -2.40
CA HIS A 187 1.51 20.77 -3.18
C HIS A 187 0.07 20.45 -2.76
N LEU A 188 -0.29 19.17 -2.64
CA LEU A 188 -1.63 18.77 -2.19
C LEU A 188 -1.93 19.24 -0.76
N VAL A 189 -0.95 19.14 0.14
CA VAL A 189 -1.09 19.63 1.53
C VAL A 189 -1.26 21.14 1.57
N ALA A 190 -0.51 21.89 0.76
CA ALA A 190 -0.58 23.35 0.74
C ALA A 190 -1.92 23.90 0.23
N VAL A 191 -2.67 23.11 -0.56
CA VAL A 191 -3.99 23.51 -1.08
C VAL A 191 -5.10 23.41 -0.02
N ASP A 192 -4.92 22.57 1.01
CA ASP A 192 -5.87 22.40 2.10
C ASP A 192 -5.25 22.82 3.45
N PRO A 193 -5.51 24.04 3.92
CA PRO A 193 -4.99 24.54 5.20
C PRO A 193 -5.37 23.69 6.41
N ASN A 194 -6.40 22.84 6.32
CA ASN A 194 -6.77 21.95 7.43
C ASN A 194 -5.73 20.84 7.65
N LEU A 195 -4.90 20.54 6.65
CA LEU A 195 -3.88 19.50 6.70
C LEU A 195 -2.56 19.96 7.33
N THR A 196 -2.42 21.25 7.61
CA THR A 196 -1.26 21.82 8.29
C THR A 196 -1.61 22.24 9.70
N MET A 197 -0.57 22.40 10.52
CA MET A 197 -0.68 22.97 11.85
C MET A 197 0.45 23.98 12.08
N GLU A 198 0.15 25.04 12.82
CA GLU A 198 1.12 26.04 13.22
C GLU A 198 1.56 25.77 14.67
N HIS A 199 2.86 25.72 14.89
CA HIS A 199 3.44 25.59 16.22
C HIS A 199 3.59 26.94 16.91
N SER A 200 3.85 26.92 18.22
CA SER A 200 4.04 28.12 19.04
C SER A 200 5.24 28.98 18.62
N ASP A 201 6.17 28.44 17.85
CA ASP A 201 7.30 29.16 17.26
C ASP A 201 6.99 29.77 15.87
N GLY A 202 5.75 29.63 15.39
CA GLY A 202 5.30 30.09 14.08
C GLY A 202 5.69 29.17 12.91
N SER A 203 6.28 28.00 13.19
CA SER A 203 6.57 27.02 12.14
C SER A 203 5.30 26.30 11.69
N LEU A 204 5.15 26.12 10.37
CA LEU A 204 4.03 25.39 9.78
C LEU A 204 4.50 23.97 9.41
N VAL A 205 3.85 22.96 9.97
CA VAL A 205 4.15 21.55 9.71
C VAL A 205 2.91 20.82 9.20
N VAL A 206 3.09 19.60 8.68
CA VAL A 206 1.96 18.77 8.24
C VAL A 206 1.35 18.09 9.47
N SER A 207 0.05 18.25 9.69
CA SER A 207 -0.65 17.55 10.78
C SER A 207 -0.84 16.09 10.39
N PHE A 208 -0.13 15.18 11.06
CA PHE A 208 -0.16 13.76 10.76
C PHE A 208 -1.57 13.19 10.86
N PRO A 209 -2.33 13.37 11.97
CA PRO A 209 -3.68 12.81 12.09
C PRO A 209 -4.63 13.28 10.99
N ARG A 210 -4.55 14.57 10.63
CA ARG A 210 -5.44 15.18 9.63
C ARG A 210 -5.06 14.74 8.22
N ALA A 211 -3.77 14.77 7.87
CA ALA A 211 -3.30 14.36 6.55
C ALA A 211 -3.44 12.85 6.31
N PHE A 212 -3.24 12.02 7.35
CA PHE A 212 -3.45 10.57 7.28
C PHE A 212 -4.93 10.19 7.29
N GLY A 213 -5.78 11.01 7.94
CA GLY A 213 -7.24 10.86 7.94
C GLY A 213 -7.91 11.37 6.66
N ALA A 214 -7.24 12.21 5.86
CA ALA A 214 -7.79 12.88 4.70
C ALA A 214 -8.36 11.91 3.63
N PRO A 215 -9.39 12.28 2.85
CA PRO A 215 -9.98 11.39 1.84
C PRO A 215 -9.02 11.03 0.70
N GLN A 216 -7.98 11.82 0.46
CA GLN A 216 -6.98 11.61 -0.59
C GLN A 216 -6.06 10.43 -0.24
N HIS A 217 -6.23 9.33 -0.96
CA HIS A 217 -5.48 8.09 -0.73
C HIS A 217 -3.96 8.27 -0.91
N GLU A 218 -3.54 9.18 -1.79
CA GLU A 218 -2.14 9.47 -2.07
C GLU A 218 -1.41 10.09 -0.89
N LEU A 219 -2.11 10.93 -0.11
CA LEU A 219 -1.53 11.52 1.11
C LEU A 219 -1.23 10.43 2.14
N LYS A 220 -2.19 9.53 2.37
CA LYS A 220 -2.03 8.38 3.29
C LYS A 220 -0.86 7.51 2.85
N ARG A 221 -0.78 7.19 1.56
CA ARG A 221 0.27 6.36 0.98
C ARG A 221 1.65 7.00 1.12
N PHE A 222 1.77 8.29 0.84
CA PHE A 222 3.02 9.02 1.00
C PHE A 222 3.49 8.99 2.45
N ILE A 223 2.62 9.37 3.39
CA ILE A 223 2.94 9.40 4.83
C ILE A 223 3.37 8.01 5.31
N PHE A 224 2.68 6.97 4.87
CA PHE A 224 3.02 5.60 5.21
C PHE A 224 4.40 5.18 4.68
N TYR A 225 4.73 5.53 3.43
CA TYR A 225 6.06 5.26 2.86
C TYR A 225 7.16 6.08 3.53
N ASP A 226 6.92 7.35 3.84
CA ASP A 226 7.89 8.18 4.55
C ASP A 226 8.17 7.64 5.97
N THR A 227 7.10 7.28 6.68
CA THR A 227 7.17 6.68 8.02
C THR A 227 7.95 5.36 8.00
N THR A 228 7.65 4.49 7.04
CA THR A 228 8.31 3.18 7.01
C THR A 228 9.73 3.28 6.47
N ALA A 229 10.01 4.16 5.51
CA ALA A 229 11.37 4.43 5.06
C ALA A 229 12.24 4.92 6.23
N GLY A 230 11.71 5.82 7.08
CA GLY A 230 12.40 6.26 8.29
C GLY A 230 12.71 5.11 9.26
N LEU A 231 11.74 4.22 9.48
CA LEU A 231 11.90 3.04 10.34
C LEU A 231 12.97 2.08 9.80
N VAL A 232 12.85 1.68 8.53
CA VAL A 232 13.63 0.59 7.92
C VAL A 232 15.03 1.04 7.54
N LEU A 233 15.15 2.25 6.99
CA LEU A 233 16.42 2.77 6.47
C LEU A 233 17.17 3.61 7.50
N GLY A 234 16.53 3.93 8.64
CA GLY A 234 17.11 4.80 9.66
C GLY A 234 17.37 6.22 9.17
N VAL A 235 16.65 6.66 8.14
CA VAL A 235 16.74 8.00 7.56
C VAL A 235 15.77 8.96 8.24
N PRO A 236 16.06 10.27 8.28
CA PRO A 236 15.06 11.25 8.70
C PRO A 236 13.80 11.20 7.82
N PRO A 237 12.61 11.45 8.39
CA PRO A 237 11.41 11.70 7.60
C PRO A 237 11.64 12.82 6.57
N LEU A 238 11.02 12.70 5.41
CA LEU A 238 11.04 13.72 4.37
C LEU A 238 10.16 14.91 4.73
N VAL A 239 9.15 14.69 5.55
CA VAL A 239 8.20 15.70 6.00
C VAL A 239 8.30 15.88 7.51
N GLU A 240 8.28 17.13 7.95
CA GLU A 240 8.10 17.45 9.37
C GLU A 240 6.62 17.32 9.72
N TYR A 241 6.32 16.37 10.59
CA TYR A 241 4.97 16.05 11.03
C TYR A 241 4.72 16.59 12.43
N GLY A 242 3.55 17.18 12.63
CA GLY A 242 2.99 17.45 13.95
C GLY A 242 1.88 16.47 14.31
N TYR A 243 1.68 16.24 15.60
CA TYR A 243 0.84 15.15 16.13
C TYR A 243 -0.27 15.67 17.04
N ASP A 244 -0.86 16.81 16.69
CA ASP A 244 -1.96 17.39 17.45
C ASP A 244 -3.27 16.59 17.23
N GLY A 245 -3.70 15.86 18.26
CA GLY A 245 -4.87 15.00 18.20
C GLY A 245 -4.54 13.56 17.82
N GLU A 246 -5.58 12.73 17.69
CA GLU A 246 -5.46 11.31 17.43
C GLU A 246 -6.00 10.99 16.03
N CYS A 247 -5.35 10.04 15.34
CA CYS A 247 -5.94 9.47 14.13
C CYS A 247 -7.27 8.81 14.46
N ASP A 248 -8.29 9.00 13.62
CA ASP A 248 -9.54 8.26 13.75
C ASP A 248 -9.27 6.74 13.60
N PRO A 249 -9.45 5.93 14.67
CA PRO A 249 -9.16 4.51 14.63
C PRO A 249 -10.18 3.73 13.78
N THR A 250 -11.33 4.34 13.44
CA THR A 250 -12.36 3.74 12.58
C THR A 250 -12.14 4.06 11.10
N SER A 251 -11.27 5.01 10.79
CA SER A 251 -10.80 5.23 9.43
C SER A 251 -9.98 3.99 9.06
N HIS A 252 -10.49 3.11 8.19
CA HIS A 252 -9.79 1.89 7.73
C HIS A 252 -8.47 2.16 6.95
N GLY A 253 -7.99 3.42 6.94
CA GLY A 253 -6.63 3.83 6.59
C GLY A 253 -5.99 3.13 5.41
N PHE A 254 -4.67 2.97 5.51
CA PHE A 254 -3.87 2.15 4.59
C PHE A 254 -3.62 0.73 5.16
N GLU A 255 -4.29 0.40 6.27
CA GLU A 255 -4.16 -0.88 6.97
C GLU A 255 -4.57 -2.06 6.08
N TRP A 256 -5.54 -1.85 5.19
CA TRP A 256 -5.97 -2.90 4.27
C TRP A 256 -4.88 -3.31 3.27
N VAL A 257 -3.90 -2.44 3.02
CA VAL A 257 -2.77 -2.76 2.13
C VAL A 257 -1.67 -3.49 2.88
N HIS A 258 -1.24 -2.95 4.03
CA HIS A 258 -0.01 -3.43 4.69
C HIS A 258 -0.23 -4.20 5.99
N GLY A 259 -1.44 -4.21 6.54
CA GLY A 259 -1.77 -4.89 7.80
C GLY A 259 -1.21 -4.22 9.05
N VAL A 260 -0.75 -2.97 8.92
CA VAL A 260 -0.22 -2.18 10.05
C VAL A 260 -1.33 -1.27 10.60
N PRO A 261 -1.75 -1.47 11.87
CA PRO A 261 -2.70 -0.58 12.52
C PRO A 261 -2.22 0.87 12.56
N ILE A 262 -3.15 1.81 12.32
CA ILE A 262 -2.85 3.25 12.28
C ILE A 262 -2.13 3.76 13.54
N PRO A 263 -2.54 3.39 14.77
CA PRO A 263 -1.84 3.84 15.98
C PRO A 263 -0.35 3.48 15.99
N PHE A 264 0.03 2.38 15.35
CA PHE A 264 1.42 1.96 15.25
C PHE A 264 2.17 2.80 14.21
N VAL A 265 1.57 3.08 13.06
CA VAL A 265 2.16 3.99 12.05
C VAL A 265 2.39 5.37 12.66
N GLU A 266 1.40 5.93 13.35
CA GLU A 266 1.53 7.22 14.05
C GLU A 266 2.66 7.18 15.09
N THR A 267 2.71 6.13 15.92
CA THR A 267 3.76 5.98 16.93
C THR A 267 5.15 5.86 16.31
N ILE A 268 5.31 5.08 15.23
CA ILE A 268 6.57 4.95 14.49
C ILE A 268 6.98 6.32 13.91
N SER A 269 6.04 7.07 13.36
CA SER A 269 6.30 8.42 12.85
C SER A 269 6.78 9.37 13.95
N GLN A 270 6.17 9.33 15.13
CA GLN A 270 6.61 10.11 16.30
C GLN A 270 8.04 9.73 16.72
N VAL A 271 8.37 8.44 16.77
CA VAL A 271 9.73 7.97 17.05
C VAL A 271 10.72 8.45 15.98
N ASN A 272 10.36 8.40 14.69
CA ASN A 272 11.21 8.91 13.61
C ASN A 272 11.48 10.42 13.77
N SER A 273 10.43 11.19 14.06
CA SER A 273 10.51 12.63 14.31
C SER A 273 11.46 12.94 15.48
N TRP A 274 11.31 12.22 16.60
CA TRP A 274 12.19 12.34 17.76
C TRP A 274 13.65 12.07 17.38
N ARG A 275 13.92 10.96 16.70
CA ARG A 275 15.28 10.56 16.30
C ARG A 275 15.93 11.52 15.32
N SER A 276 15.13 12.21 14.51
CA SER A 276 15.61 13.22 13.57
C SER A 276 15.95 14.56 14.24
N GLY A 277 15.67 14.72 15.54
CA GLY A 277 15.85 15.99 16.24
C GLY A 277 14.83 17.04 15.79
N SER A 278 13.61 16.61 15.47
CA SER A 278 12.52 17.51 15.06
C SER A 278 12.36 18.68 16.03
N ARG A 279 12.03 19.84 15.47
CA ARG A 279 11.84 21.09 16.23
C ARG A 279 10.50 21.09 16.95
N VAL A 280 9.59 20.21 16.53
CA VAL A 280 8.35 19.92 17.22
C VAL A 280 8.68 19.25 18.54
N ALA A 281 8.47 19.96 19.65
CA ALA A 281 8.62 19.40 20.98
C ALA A 281 7.85 18.07 21.06
N PRO A 282 8.45 16.99 21.56
CA PRO A 282 7.76 15.72 21.63
C PRO A 282 6.46 15.87 22.42
N LEU A 283 5.33 15.63 21.75
CA LEU A 283 4.01 15.72 22.37
C LEU A 283 3.84 14.71 23.50
N ASP A 284 4.55 13.58 23.43
CA ASP A 284 4.45 12.47 24.38
C ASP A 284 5.81 11.98 24.87
N ASP A 285 5.90 11.69 26.17
CA ASP A 285 6.99 10.87 26.74
C ASP A 285 6.92 9.44 26.16
N TRP A 286 8.05 8.75 26.07
CA TRP A 286 8.12 7.39 25.53
C TRP A 286 7.19 6.41 26.26
N ARG A 287 6.91 6.67 27.55
CA ARG A 287 5.95 5.91 28.36
C ARG A 287 4.50 6.06 27.88
N ASN A 288 4.13 7.23 27.37
CA ASN A 288 2.81 7.44 26.79
C ASN A 288 2.67 6.68 25.47
N LEU A 289 3.71 6.73 24.61
CA LEU A 289 3.76 5.93 23.38
C LEU A 289 3.66 4.43 23.69
N GLU A 290 4.45 3.94 24.64
CA GLU A 290 4.40 2.55 25.09
C GLU A 290 3.00 2.18 25.60
N ARG A 291 2.39 3.01 26.45
CA ARG A 291 1.04 2.77 26.97
C ARG A 291 0.00 2.73 25.85
N ARG A 292 0.07 3.63 24.86
CA ARG A 292 -0.84 3.63 23.71
C ARG A 292 -0.72 2.34 22.90
N VAL A 293 0.51 1.89 22.62
CA VAL A 293 0.77 0.64 21.88
C VAL A 293 0.30 -0.59 22.65
N LEU A 294 0.48 -0.61 23.98
CA LEU A 294 0.02 -1.73 24.83
C LEU A 294 -1.49 -1.73 25.06
N ALA A 295 -2.14 -0.56 25.05
CA ALA A 295 -3.59 -0.43 25.21
C ALA A 295 -4.37 -0.67 23.92
N TRP A 296 -3.68 -0.72 22.77
CA TRP A 296 -4.30 -1.05 21.49
C TRP A 296 -4.99 -2.41 21.58
N GLN A 297 -6.21 -2.47 21.07
CA GLN A 297 -6.98 -3.69 20.94
C GLN A 297 -7.32 -3.91 19.46
N PRO A 298 -7.20 -5.15 18.97
CA PRO A 298 -7.61 -5.48 17.62
C PRO A 298 -9.10 -5.19 17.43
N GLN A 299 -9.43 -4.46 16.38
CA GLN A 299 -10.81 -4.31 15.96
C GLN A 299 -11.14 -5.46 15.01
N LEU A 300 -12.16 -6.25 15.37
CA LEU A 300 -12.65 -7.29 14.49
C LEU A 300 -13.39 -6.62 13.33
N VAL A 301 -12.71 -6.50 12.18
CA VAL A 301 -13.36 -6.08 10.94
C VAL A 301 -14.22 -7.24 10.48
N ILE A 302 -15.54 -7.12 10.65
CA ILE A 302 -16.49 -8.06 10.05
C ILE A 302 -16.44 -7.77 8.55
N SER A 303 -15.63 -8.54 7.82
CA SER A 303 -15.64 -8.51 6.37
C SER A 303 -17.01 -9.00 5.86
N GLU A 304 -17.56 -8.32 4.85
CA GLU A 304 -18.78 -8.77 4.17
C GLU A 304 -18.54 -10.06 3.37
N GLU A 305 -17.27 -10.40 3.11
CA GLU A 305 -16.84 -11.67 2.55
C GLU A 305 -16.60 -12.70 3.65
N ASP A 306 -16.90 -13.96 3.35
CA ASP A 306 -16.77 -15.16 4.18
C ASP A 306 -15.30 -15.45 4.55
N ASP A 307 -14.67 -14.52 5.28
CA ASP A 307 -13.31 -14.66 5.78
C ASP A 307 -13.32 -15.68 6.91
N SER A 308 -12.78 -16.86 6.60
CA SER A 308 -12.66 -17.95 7.56
C SER A 308 -12.00 -17.47 8.86
N ALA A 309 -12.43 -18.02 10.00
CA ALA A 309 -11.84 -17.74 11.30
C ALA A 309 -10.31 -17.89 11.31
N ALA A 310 -9.75 -18.81 10.51
CA ALA A 310 -8.31 -19.00 10.33
C ALA A 310 -7.61 -17.74 9.78
N ARG A 311 -8.15 -17.11 8.72
CA ARG A 311 -7.57 -15.88 8.17
C ARG A 311 -7.59 -14.72 9.16
N ASN A 312 -8.63 -14.63 9.98
CA ASN A 312 -8.68 -13.60 11.02
C ASN A 312 -7.60 -13.81 12.10
N VAL A 313 -7.31 -15.07 12.45
CA VAL A 313 -6.18 -15.40 13.35
C VAL A 313 -4.84 -15.03 12.72
N GLU A 314 -4.65 -15.31 11.43
CA GLU A 314 -3.42 -14.96 10.70
C GLU A 314 -3.22 -13.45 10.62
N ARG A 315 -4.28 -12.68 10.31
CA ARG A 315 -4.23 -11.21 10.30
C ARG A 315 -3.91 -10.65 11.68
N LEU A 316 -4.56 -11.18 12.70
CA LEU A 316 -4.29 -10.77 14.07
C LEU A 316 -2.83 -11.03 14.45
N ALA A 317 -2.26 -12.17 14.04
CA ALA A 317 -0.85 -12.47 14.30
C ALA A 317 0.10 -11.43 13.66
N VAL A 318 -0.20 -10.97 12.43
CA VAL A 318 0.56 -9.89 11.77
C VAL A 318 0.45 -8.57 12.54
N GLN A 319 -0.76 -8.15 12.89
CA GLN A 319 -0.96 -6.88 13.61
C GLN A 319 -0.28 -6.92 14.99
N GLU A 320 -0.36 -8.05 15.68
CA GLU A 320 0.33 -8.28 16.96
C GLU A 320 1.85 -8.28 16.81
N ALA A 321 2.39 -8.79 15.70
CA ALA A 321 3.81 -8.68 15.40
C ALA A 321 4.23 -7.21 15.21
N TRP A 322 3.41 -6.40 14.52
CA TRP A 322 3.63 -4.96 14.37
C TRP A 322 3.57 -4.20 15.69
N ARG A 323 2.71 -4.62 16.64
CA ARG A 323 2.73 -4.09 18.02
C ARG A 323 4.12 -4.27 18.65
N HIS A 324 4.68 -5.47 18.53
CA HIS A 324 6.01 -5.77 19.07
C HIS A 324 7.16 -5.06 18.32
N VAL A 325 7.08 -4.92 17.00
CA VAL A 325 8.03 -4.09 16.22
C VAL A 325 8.02 -2.65 16.72
N THR A 326 6.83 -2.08 16.94
CA THR A 326 6.68 -0.71 17.45
C THR A 326 7.28 -0.55 18.85
N LEU A 327 7.03 -1.50 19.76
CA LEU A 327 7.62 -1.50 21.10
C LEU A 327 9.15 -1.57 21.05
N ILE A 328 9.73 -2.45 20.23
CA ILE A 328 11.18 -2.53 20.03
C ILE A 328 11.71 -1.18 19.56
N TYR A 329 11.01 -0.54 18.62
CA TYR A 329 11.42 0.75 18.07
C TYR A 329 11.36 1.89 19.11
N ILE A 330 10.36 1.92 19.99
CA ILE A 330 10.31 2.85 21.13
C ILE A 330 11.51 2.62 22.06
N TYR A 331 11.78 1.38 22.45
CA TYR A 331 12.85 1.07 23.40
C TYR A 331 14.23 1.39 22.83
N MET A 332 14.53 0.88 21.64
CA MET A 332 15.86 1.05 21.05
C MET A 332 16.03 2.45 20.44
N GLY A 333 14.97 3.04 19.88
CA GLY A 333 15.00 4.31 19.18
C GLY A 333 14.91 5.55 20.09
N ILE A 334 14.09 5.49 21.16
CA ILE A 334 13.94 6.61 22.10
C ILE A 334 14.70 6.36 23.40
N CYS A 335 14.52 5.18 24.01
CA CYS A 335 15.16 4.89 25.30
C CYS A 335 16.65 4.57 25.18
N GLY A 336 17.15 4.32 23.95
CA GLY A 336 18.54 4.00 23.68
C GLY A 336 19.01 2.67 24.27
N VAL A 337 18.09 1.76 24.63
CA VAL A 337 18.47 0.45 25.18
C VAL A 337 18.95 -0.48 24.06
N SER A 338 19.86 -1.39 24.39
CA SER A 338 20.37 -2.36 23.43
C SER A 338 19.38 -3.52 23.18
N SER A 339 19.66 -4.34 22.18
CA SER A 339 18.92 -5.58 21.92
C SER A 339 18.95 -6.57 23.09
N HIS A 340 19.84 -6.42 24.07
CA HIS A 340 19.90 -7.28 25.27
C HIS A 340 18.89 -6.89 26.36
N ASP A 341 18.18 -5.76 26.23
CA ASP A 341 17.11 -5.38 27.16
C ASP A 341 16.03 -6.46 27.18
N SER A 342 15.57 -6.82 28.38
CA SER A 342 14.62 -7.92 28.58
C SER A 342 13.28 -7.69 27.86
N ARG A 343 12.84 -6.44 27.72
CA ARG A 343 11.61 -6.07 27.00
C ARG A 343 11.78 -6.22 25.50
N VAL A 344 12.94 -5.83 24.96
CA VAL A 344 13.29 -6.04 23.55
C VAL A 344 13.34 -7.54 23.23
N GLN A 345 14.03 -8.32 24.07
CA GLN A 345 14.10 -9.77 23.93
C GLN A 345 12.72 -10.44 24.05
N ALA A 346 11.85 -9.95 24.93
CA ALA A 346 10.47 -10.44 25.03
C ALA A 346 9.68 -10.18 23.75
N SER A 347 9.74 -8.97 23.20
CA SER A 347 9.08 -8.64 21.93
C SER A 347 9.60 -9.46 20.75
N ILE A 348 10.91 -9.68 20.65
CA ILE A 348 11.50 -10.54 19.60
C ILE A 348 10.94 -11.96 19.71
N ARG A 349 10.89 -12.54 20.92
CA ARG A 349 10.32 -13.88 21.13
C ARG A 349 8.85 -13.96 20.70
N GLN A 350 8.07 -12.92 21.00
CA GLN A 350 6.66 -12.87 20.58
C GLN A 350 6.52 -12.81 19.05
N ILE A 351 7.33 -11.99 18.36
CA ILE A 351 7.32 -11.94 16.88
C ILE A 351 7.62 -13.32 16.28
N ILE A 352 8.61 -14.04 16.82
CA ILE A 352 8.93 -15.40 16.35
C ILE A 352 7.74 -16.35 16.52
N GLN A 353 7.12 -16.35 17.71
CA GLN A 353 5.95 -17.19 18.00
C GLN A 353 4.74 -16.87 17.11
N LEU A 354 4.49 -15.59 16.84
CA LEU A 354 3.44 -15.15 15.93
C LEU A 354 3.75 -15.58 14.49
N GLY A 355 5.02 -15.53 14.08
CA GLY A 355 5.47 -16.01 12.77
C GLY A 355 5.22 -17.49 12.53
N ASP A 356 5.40 -18.33 13.54
CA ASP A 356 5.09 -19.76 13.46
C ASP A 356 3.60 -20.01 13.16
N THR A 357 2.72 -19.08 13.52
CA THR A 357 1.26 -19.17 13.27
C THR A 357 0.91 -18.95 11.79
N ILE A 358 1.77 -18.26 11.04
CA ILE A 358 1.47 -17.79 9.67
C ILE A 358 2.50 -18.25 8.62
N VAL A 359 3.42 -19.14 9.00
CA VAL A 359 4.56 -19.58 8.16
C VAL A 359 4.14 -20.16 6.80
N ASN A 360 2.93 -20.71 6.70
CA ASN A 360 2.38 -21.28 5.46
C ASN A 360 1.26 -20.44 4.84
N SER A 361 1.07 -19.20 5.31
CA SER A 361 0.05 -18.29 4.80
C SER A 361 0.68 -17.19 3.94
N SER A 362 0.00 -16.82 2.85
CA SER A 362 0.38 -15.63 2.05
C SER A 362 0.29 -14.34 2.88
N ILE A 363 -0.48 -14.32 3.96
CA ILE A 363 -0.59 -13.18 4.89
C ILE A 363 0.75 -12.95 5.62
N GLY A 364 1.57 -13.99 5.79
CA GLY A 364 2.88 -13.90 6.43
C GLY A 364 3.85 -12.91 5.75
N LEU A 365 3.65 -12.62 4.46
CA LEU A 365 4.40 -11.62 3.71
C LEU A 365 4.30 -10.21 4.35
N HIS A 366 3.18 -9.91 5.01
CA HIS A 366 2.93 -8.62 5.68
C HIS A 366 3.64 -8.46 7.03
N MET A 367 4.24 -9.52 7.60
CA MET A 367 5.16 -9.36 8.74
C MET A 367 6.51 -8.83 8.32
N PHE A 368 6.88 -9.03 7.06
CA PHE A 368 8.13 -8.53 6.56
C PHE A 368 7.97 -7.08 6.11
N THR A 369 8.86 -6.21 6.60
CA THR A 369 9.00 -4.83 6.09
C THR A 369 9.28 -4.78 4.59
N HIS A 370 9.64 -5.92 3.98
CA HIS A 370 9.73 -6.15 2.54
C HIS A 370 8.44 -5.70 1.81
N TYR A 371 7.25 -6.03 2.32
CA TYR A 371 5.97 -5.57 1.72
C TYR A 371 5.57 -4.13 2.07
N VAL A 372 6.48 -3.40 2.72
CA VAL A 372 6.26 -2.04 3.19
C VAL A 372 7.27 -1.08 2.57
N VAL A 373 8.52 -1.51 2.31
CA VAL A 373 9.62 -0.69 1.75
C VAL A 373 10.68 -1.51 0.95
N VAL A 374 10.63 -2.84 0.84
CA VAL A 374 11.63 -3.62 0.04
C VAL A 374 10.96 -4.77 -0.67
#